data_AF-A6G1Q8-F1
#
_entry.id   AF-A6G1Q8-F1
#
_cell.length_a   1.000
_cell.length_b   1.000
_cell.length_c   1.000
_cell.angle_alpha   90.00
_cell.angle_beta   90.00
_cell.angle_gamma   90.00
#
_symmetry.space_group_name_H-M   'P 1'
#
loop_
_entity.id
_entity.type
_entity.pdbx_description
1 polymer ?
#
loop_
_entity_poly.entity_id
_entity_poly.type
_entity_poly.pdbx_seq_one_letter_code
_entity_poly.pdbx_strand_id
1 'polypeptide(L)'
;MRRPLALLSLSFLLSASLAACKTQDAATKFCLSDEGTHQDCGIACTISESEEACKKWETMTVELCDKVGKDKCQEICEADKNEYACTKAKSM
;
A
#
# COMPACT_ATOMS: atom_id res chain seq x y z
N MET A 1 -58.32 -21.41 -17.93
CA MET A 1 -56.94 -21.35 -18.46
C MET A 1 -56.65 -19.92 -18.92
N ARG A 2 -55.58 -19.30 -18.38
CA ARG A 2 -54.73 -18.22 -18.96
C ARG A 2 -53.97 -17.52 -17.83
N ARG A 3 -52.68 -17.87 -17.69
CA ARG A 3 -51.61 -17.00 -17.14
C ARG A 3 -51.05 -16.18 -18.31
N PRO A 4 -50.45 -14.99 -18.07
CA PRO A 4 -48.99 -14.90 -17.81
C PRO A 4 -48.68 -13.93 -16.65
N LEU A 5 -47.69 -14.20 -15.79
CA LEU A 5 -46.24 -13.95 -15.95
C LEU A 5 -45.87 -12.45 -15.83
N ALA A 6 -44.80 -12.18 -15.08
CA ALA A 6 -44.05 -10.90 -14.96
C ALA A 6 -44.46 -9.90 -13.86
N LEU A 7 -44.22 -10.28 -12.60
CA LEU A 7 -43.91 -9.32 -11.51
C LEU A 7 -42.79 -9.92 -10.64
N LEU A 8 -41.64 -10.18 -11.25
CA LEU A 8 -40.36 -10.41 -10.56
C LEU A 8 -39.46 -9.22 -10.91
N SER A 9 -39.90 -8.05 -10.46
CA SER A 9 -39.22 -6.78 -10.65
C SER A 9 -38.22 -6.61 -9.49
N LEU A 10 -36.96 -6.90 -9.80
CA LEU A 10 -35.89 -5.90 -9.63
C LEU A 10 -35.70 -5.33 -8.21
N SER A 11 -35.33 -6.18 -7.24
CA SER A 11 -34.74 -5.73 -5.96
C SER A 11 -33.35 -6.34 -5.74
N PHE A 12 -32.59 -6.47 -6.83
CA PHE A 12 -31.14 -6.67 -6.77
C PHE A 12 -30.49 -5.31 -7.05
N LEU A 13 -29.42 -4.99 -6.32
CA LEU A 13 -28.61 -3.75 -6.41
C LEU A 13 -29.04 -2.62 -5.46
N LEU A 14 -28.95 -2.88 -4.16
CA LEU A 14 -28.51 -1.83 -3.23
C LEU A 14 -27.50 -2.37 -2.21
N SER A 15 -26.57 -3.20 -2.69
CA SER A 15 -25.30 -3.48 -2.00
C SER A 15 -24.22 -2.51 -2.50
N ALA A 16 -24.58 -1.23 -2.64
CA ALA A 16 -23.65 -0.16 -2.96
C ALA A 16 -22.83 0.16 -1.71
N SER A 17 -21.76 -0.62 -1.53
CA SER A 17 -20.43 -0.12 -1.21
C SER A 17 -20.37 0.97 -0.14
N LEU A 18 -20.40 0.56 1.13
CA LEU A 18 -19.77 1.29 2.24
C LEU A 18 -18.23 1.22 2.20
N ALA A 19 -17.63 0.94 1.05
CA ALA A 19 -16.19 1.09 0.81
C ALA A 19 -15.83 2.53 0.40
N ALA A 20 -16.60 3.52 0.85
CA ALA A 20 -16.37 4.93 0.56
C ALA A 20 -15.57 5.60 1.70
N CYS A 21 -14.26 5.65 1.47
CA CYS A 21 -13.32 6.68 1.93
C CYS A 21 -13.08 6.79 3.45
N LYS A 22 -12.20 5.93 3.99
CA LYS A 22 -11.14 6.50 4.84
C LYS A 22 -10.40 7.48 3.91
N THR A 23 -10.62 8.78 4.08
CA THR A 23 -9.78 9.79 3.43
C THR A 23 -8.33 9.41 3.70
N GLN A 24 -7.59 9.03 2.66
CA GLN A 24 -6.16 8.74 2.77
C GLN A 24 -5.54 9.93 3.49
N ASP A 25 -4.85 9.65 4.59
CA ASP A 25 -4.16 10.69 5.34
C ASP A 25 -3.08 11.33 4.47
N ALA A 26 -2.59 12.50 4.88
CA ALA A 26 -1.63 13.25 4.10
C ALA A 26 -0.38 12.44 3.74
N ALA A 27 0.17 11.63 4.66
CA ALA A 27 1.36 10.85 4.39
C ALA A 27 1.10 9.79 3.31
N THR A 28 -0.03 9.07 3.40
CA THR A 28 -0.42 8.11 2.35
C THR A 28 -0.62 8.79 1.01
N LYS A 29 -1.29 9.95 0.98
CA LYS A 29 -1.53 10.69 -0.26
C LYS A 29 -0.22 11.18 -0.89
N PHE A 30 0.72 11.70 -0.09
CA PHE A 30 2.02 12.14 -0.58
C PHE A 30 2.85 10.95 -1.06
N CYS A 31 2.96 9.88 -0.29
CA CYS A 31 3.65 8.66 -0.70
C CYS A 31 3.17 8.16 -2.07
N LEU A 32 1.86 8.09 -2.28
CA LEU A 32 1.29 7.55 -3.51
C LEU A 32 1.35 8.51 -4.70
N SER A 33 1.67 9.78 -4.48
CA SER A 33 1.91 10.75 -5.55
C SER A 33 3.25 10.53 -6.26
N ASP A 34 3.44 11.21 -7.39
CA ASP A 34 4.71 11.22 -8.13
C ASP A 34 5.83 11.95 -7.37
N GLU A 35 5.47 12.83 -6.42
CA GLU A 35 6.41 13.57 -5.58
C GLU A 35 6.74 12.82 -4.28
N GLY A 36 6.11 11.66 -4.04
CA GLY A 36 6.27 10.89 -2.81
C GLY A 36 7.70 10.39 -2.62
N THR A 37 8.31 10.76 -1.50
CA THR A 37 9.66 10.31 -1.15
C THR A 37 9.63 8.98 -0.41
N HIS A 38 10.81 8.38 -0.25
CA HIS A 38 10.98 7.17 0.56
C HIS A 38 10.49 7.34 2.01
N GLN A 39 10.72 8.53 2.59
CA GLN A 39 10.33 8.84 3.97
C GLN A 39 8.82 9.00 4.10
N ASP A 40 8.16 9.64 3.12
CA ASP A 40 6.70 9.77 3.10
C ASP A 40 6.05 8.40 3.08
N CYS A 41 6.59 7.48 2.28
CA CYS A 41 6.10 6.11 2.21
C CYS A 41 6.39 5.29 3.47
N GLY A 42 7.54 5.51 4.13
CA GLY A 42 7.80 4.93 5.45
C GLY A 42 6.80 5.40 6.50
N ILE A 43 6.53 6.70 6.59
CA ILE A 43 5.56 7.25 7.52
C ILE A 43 4.16 6.73 7.22
N ALA A 44 3.74 6.73 5.95
CA ALA A 44 2.44 6.23 5.53
C ALA A 44 2.27 4.72 5.81
N CYS A 45 3.33 3.94 5.65
CA CYS A 45 3.30 2.52 5.97
C CYS A 45 3.19 2.28 7.49
N THR A 46 4.02 2.96 8.29
CA THR A 46 4.13 2.67 9.73
C THR A 46 3.04 3.34 10.57
N ILE A 47 2.67 4.58 10.24
CA ILE A 47 1.72 5.38 11.05
C ILE A 47 0.30 5.22 10.52
N SER A 48 0.15 5.28 9.21
CA SER A 48 -1.16 5.25 8.56
C SER A 48 -1.59 3.84 8.16
N GLU A 49 -0.70 2.86 8.35
CA GLU A 49 -0.93 1.44 8.09
C GLU A 49 -1.48 1.18 6.68
N SER A 50 -1.07 2.01 5.72
CA SER A 50 -1.55 1.92 4.34
C SER A 50 -0.81 0.80 3.62
N GLU A 51 -1.54 -0.28 3.28
CA GLU A 51 -0.97 -1.42 2.55
C GLU A 51 -0.32 -1.02 1.22
N GLU A 52 -0.92 -0.08 0.49
CA GLU A 52 -0.37 0.41 -0.78
C GLU A 52 0.93 1.19 -0.56
N ALA A 53 0.98 2.03 0.48
CA ALA A 53 2.19 2.76 0.83
C ALA A 53 3.30 1.83 1.30
N CYS A 54 2.98 0.81 2.10
CA CYS A 54 3.92 -0.22 2.52
C CYS A 54 4.52 -0.96 1.33
N LYS A 55 3.71 -1.39 0.36
CA LYS A 55 4.21 -2.07 -0.85
C LYS A 55 5.11 -1.16 -1.69
N LYS A 56 4.75 0.12 -1.84
CA LYS A 56 5.59 1.10 -2.54
C LYS A 56 6.92 1.29 -1.80
N TRP A 57 6.88 1.42 -0.47
CA TRP A 57 8.07 1.57 0.37
C TRP A 57 8.99 0.36 0.32
N GLU A 58 8.45 -0.86 0.40
CA GLU A 58 9.18 -2.11 0.23
C GLU A 58 9.89 -2.15 -1.13
N THR A 59 9.15 -1.88 -2.21
CA THR A 59 9.69 -1.90 -3.57
C THR A 59 10.86 -0.92 -3.72
N MET A 60 10.68 0.33 -3.29
CA MET A 60 11.74 1.35 -3.32
C MET A 60 12.95 0.93 -2.49
N THR A 61 12.72 0.33 -1.32
CA THR A 61 13.79 -0.15 -0.44
C THR A 61 14.58 -1.28 -1.09
N VAL A 62 13.90 -2.28 -1.62
CA VAL A 62 14.51 -3.46 -2.24
C VAL A 62 15.32 -3.06 -3.47
N GLU A 63 14.77 -2.21 -4.34
CA GLU A 63 15.50 -1.71 -5.51
C GLU A 63 16.73 -0.88 -5.12
N LEU A 64 16.64 -0.08 -4.06
CA LEU A 64 17.78 0.66 -3.54
C LEU A 64 18.85 -0.31 -3.04
N CYS A 65 18.47 -1.28 -2.21
CA CYS A 65 19.37 -2.30 -1.67
C CYS A 65 20.08 -3.10 -2.77
N ASP A 66 19.37 -3.50 -3.83
CA ASP A 66 19.97 -4.19 -4.98
C ASP A 66 21.00 -3.33 -5.72
N LYS A 67 20.83 -1.99 -5.71
CA LYS A 67 21.78 -1.05 -6.32
C LYS A 67 22.99 -0.77 -5.44
N VAL A 68 22.81 -0.60 -4.13
CA VAL A 68 23.89 -0.20 -3.21
C VAL A 68 24.67 -1.38 -2.62
N GLY A 69 24.13 -2.59 -2.71
CA GLY A 69 24.75 -3.81 -2.19
C GLY A 69 24.50 -4.04 -0.70
N LYS A 70 24.91 -5.23 -0.22
CA LYS A 70 24.59 -5.74 1.12
C LYS A 70 25.00 -4.82 2.25
N ASP A 71 26.26 -4.34 2.26
CA ASP A 71 26.78 -3.54 3.38
C ASP A 71 26.02 -2.21 3.52
N LYS A 72 25.75 -1.53 2.41
CA LYS A 72 24.97 -0.29 2.41
C LYS A 72 23.48 -0.53 2.70
N CYS A 73 22.92 -1.64 2.24
CA CYS A 73 21.57 -2.04 2.62
C CYS A 73 21.46 -2.33 4.14
N GLN A 74 22.49 -2.94 4.73
CA GLN A 74 22.57 -3.18 6.17
C GLN A 74 22.68 -1.86 6.96
N GLU A 75 23.48 -0.90 6.48
CA GLU A 75 23.53 0.45 7.07
C GLU A 75 22.14 1.11 7.07
N ILE A 76 21.38 1.02 5.96
CA ILE A 76 20.01 1.56 5.87
C ILE A 76 19.07 0.86 6.86
N CYS A 77 19.14 -0.47 6.95
CA CYS A 77 18.37 -1.25 7.93
C CYS A 77 18.57 -0.70 9.36
N GLU A 78 19.81 -0.46 9.76
CA GLU A 78 20.15 -0.06 11.13
C GLU A 78 19.86 1.42 11.40
N ALA A 79 20.19 2.31 10.46
CA ALA A 79 20.01 3.75 10.61
C ALA A 79 18.54 4.16 10.55
N ASP A 80 17.81 3.67 9.55
CA ASP A 80 16.43 4.07 9.29
C ASP A 80 15.40 3.14 9.96
N LYS A 81 15.88 2.08 10.63
CA LYS A 81 15.04 1.00 11.19
C LYS A 81 14.06 0.44 10.17
N ASN A 82 14.50 0.35 8.92
CA ASN A 82 13.67 -0.09 7.80
C ASN A 82 13.64 -1.62 7.73
N GLU A 83 12.49 -2.22 8.07
CA GLU A 83 12.32 -3.67 8.13
C GLU A 83 12.53 -4.37 6.78
N TYR A 84 12.19 -3.71 5.67
CA TYR A 84 12.39 -4.25 4.32
C TYR A 84 13.87 -4.29 3.96
N ALA A 85 14.62 -3.24 4.32
CA ALA A 85 16.07 -3.22 4.14
C ALA A 85 16.72 -4.32 4.98
N CYS A 86 16.29 -4.49 6.23
CA CYS A 86 16.80 -5.55 7.11
C CYS A 86 16.54 -6.94 6.55
N THR A 87 15.34 -7.17 6.00
CA THR A 87 14.96 -8.45 5.40
C THR A 87 15.78 -8.70 4.14
N LYS A 88 15.91 -7.69 3.27
CA LYS A 88 16.67 -7.79 2.03
C LYS A 88 18.16 -8.03 2.29
N ALA A 89 18.80 -7.27 3.18
CA ALA A 89 20.21 -7.42 3.54
C ALA A 89 20.55 -8.83 4.06
N LYS A 90 19.63 -9.47 4.80
CA LYS A 90 19.80 -10.86 5.26
C LYS A 90 19.74 -11.89 4.14
N SER A 91 19.04 -11.59 3.05
CA SER A 91 18.85 -12.49 1.90
C SER A 91 19.86 -12.28 0.75
N MET A 92 20.66 -11.21 0.80
CA MET A 92 21.75 -10.93 -0.14
C MET A 92 23.04 -11.63 0.28
#